data_AF-A0A521TQV8-F1
#
_entry.id   AF-A0A521TQV8-F1
#
_cell.length_a   1.000
_cell.length_b   1.000
_cell.length_c   1.000
_cell.angle_alpha   90.00
_cell.angle_beta   90.00
_cell.angle_gamma   90.00
#
_symmetry.space_group_name_H-M   'P 1'
#
loop_
_entity.id
_entity.type
_entity.pdbx_description
1 polymer ?
#
loop_
_entity_poly.entity_id
_entity_poly.type
_entity_poly.pdbx_seq_one_letter_code
_entity_poly.pdbx_strand_id
1 'polypeptide(L)'
;MTTDVKCIKCGEEKPGLAAPPFRPGTKLAPLGAEIQQKICAGCYKDWIAMSVKLVNELRLDTTDPRGQELWLKQMKIFLNLDESSDPWARHLDKRVVVETADGRSITATLIGADDHRLTFSDFDGPVPAGFEVGGNKGAGSLARDAIKTVEPAA
;
A
#
# COMPACT_ATOMS: atom_id res chain seq x y z
N MET A 1 11.52 -4.97 27.73
CA MET A 1 11.00 -6.27 27.27
C MET A 1 10.53 -6.08 25.84
N THR A 2 11.01 -6.90 24.92
CA THR A 2 10.70 -6.78 23.50
C THR A 2 9.54 -7.72 23.20
N THR A 3 8.44 -7.20 22.68
CA THR A 3 7.28 -8.03 22.31
C THR A 3 7.60 -8.79 21.03
N ASP A 4 7.27 -10.08 20.99
CA ASP A 4 7.38 -10.85 19.76
C ASP A 4 6.34 -10.38 18.75
N VAL A 5 6.74 -10.37 17.48
CA VAL A 5 5.93 -9.88 16.35
C VAL A 5 5.92 -10.91 15.25
N LYS A 6 4.74 -11.13 14.66
CA LYS A 6 4.60 -11.94 13.45
C LYS A 6 5.10 -11.13 12.26
N CYS A 7 6.35 -11.36 11.87
CA CYS A 7 7.01 -10.56 10.85
C CYS A 7 6.44 -10.85 9.45
N ILE A 8 5.87 -9.86 8.77
CA ILE A 8 5.34 -10.05 7.40
C ILE A 8 6.45 -10.24 6.35
N LYS A 9 7.68 -9.82 6.67
CA LYS A 9 8.83 -9.94 5.75
C LYS A 9 9.41 -11.36 5.73
N CYS A 10 9.63 -11.96 6.90
CA CYS A 10 10.23 -13.30 7.01
C CYS A 10 9.22 -14.40 7.34
N GLY A 11 7.97 -14.06 7.67
CA GLY A 11 6.90 -15.03 8.00
C GLY A 11 7.01 -15.67 9.38
N GLU A 12 8.07 -15.37 10.14
CA GLU A 12 8.35 -15.95 11.45
C GLU A 12 8.00 -14.99 12.60
N GLU A 13 7.69 -15.56 13.76
CA GLU A 13 7.48 -14.81 15.01
C GLU A 13 8.84 -14.59 15.69
N LYS A 14 9.23 -13.32 15.82
CA LYS A 14 10.55 -12.90 16.31
C LYS A 14 10.43 -11.64 17.18
N PRO A 15 11.46 -11.30 17.96
CA PRO A 15 11.46 -10.05 18.71
C PRO A 15 11.23 -8.83 17.81
N GLY A 16 10.20 -8.04 18.13
CA GLY A 16 9.87 -6.79 17.47
C GLY A 16 10.85 -5.66 17.77
N LEU A 17 10.55 -4.46 17.28
CA LEU A 17 11.36 -3.28 17.61
C LEU A 17 11.03 -2.77 19.02
N ALA A 18 12.06 -2.39 19.78
CA ALA A 18 11.89 -1.83 21.12
C ALA A 18 11.14 -0.49 21.13
N ALA A 19 11.26 0.29 20.05
CA ALA A 19 10.54 1.54 19.83
C ALA A 19 10.29 1.75 18.33
N PRO A 20 9.27 2.55 17.94
CA PRO A 20 9.07 2.96 16.57
C PRO A 20 10.34 3.62 15.99
N PRO A 21 10.68 3.37 14.72
CA PRO A 21 11.87 3.95 14.09
C PRO A 21 11.74 5.46 13.81
N PHE A 22 10.52 5.96 13.69
CA PHE A 22 10.26 7.39 13.45
C PHE A 22 9.75 8.07 14.70
N ARG A 23 10.15 9.34 14.87
CA ARG A 23 9.76 10.12 16.05
C ARG A 23 8.24 10.40 16.05
N PRO A 24 7.61 10.35 17.23
CA PRO A 24 6.21 10.75 17.38
C PRO A 24 6.03 12.22 16.96
N GLY A 25 4.84 12.57 16.46
CA GLY A 25 4.51 13.91 15.98
C GLY A 25 5.06 14.28 14.59
N THR A 26 5.76 13.35 13.92
CA THR A 26 6.18 13.52 12.52
C THR A 26 5.17 12.89 11.56
N LYS A 27 5.20 13.29 10.28
CA LYS A 27 4.38 12.66 9.22
C LYS A 27 4.62 11.15 9.07
N LEU A 28 5.78 10.66 9.53
CA LEU A 28 6.18 9.25 9.45
C LEU A 28 5.83 8.46 10.71
N ALA A 29 5.24 9.10 11.74
CA ALA A 29 4.86 8.41 12.97
C ALA A 29 3.91 7.23 12.74
N PRO A 30 2.87 7.31 11.86
CA PRO A 30 2.01 6.17 11.57
C PRO A 30 2.77 4.99 10.94
N LEU A 31 3.66 5.28 9.98
CA LEU A 31 4.50 4.27 9.33
C LEU A 31 5.46 3.61 10.34
N GLY A 32 5.97 4.38 11.30
CA GLY A 32 6.84 3.86 12.36
C GLY A 32 6.10 2.89 13.29
N ALA A 33 4.86 3.22 13.65
CA ALA A 33 4.01 2.34 14.45
C ALA A 33 3.70 1.04 13.68
N GLU A 34 3.43 1.13 12.38
CA GLU A 34 3.18 -0.04 11.52
C GLU A 34 4.41 -0.96 11.43
N ILE A 35 5.60 -0.40 11.20
CA ILE A 35 6.85 -1.17 11.19
C ILE A 35 7.04 -1.90 12.51
N GLN A 36 6.81 -1.22 13.64
CA GLN A 36 6.94 -1.84 14.95
C GLN A 36 5.97 -3.02 15.14
N GLN A 37 4.74 -2.92 14.61
CA GLN A 37 3.69 -3.93 14.75
C GLN A 37 3.79 -5.09 13.77
N LYS A 38 4.46 -4.92 12.61
CA LYS A 38 4.47 -5.93 11.54
C LYS A 38 5.87 -6.47 11.20
N ILE A 39 6.94 -5.85 11.68
CA ILE A 39 8.33 -6.17 11.28
C ILE A 39 9.18 -6.48 12.51
N CYS A 40 9.94 -7.58 12.45
CA CYS A 40 10.88 -7.94 13.50
C CYS A 40 12.16 -7.09 13.46
N ALA A 41 12.86 -6.98 14.59
CA ALA A 41 14.08 -6.19 14.70
C ALA A 41 15.19 -6.66 13.74
N GLY A 42 15.24 -7.96 13.44
CA GLY A 42 16.19 -8.53 12.48
C GLY A 42 16.00 -7.99 11.06
N CYS A 43 14.78 -8.12 10.51
CA CYS A 43 14.47 -7.63 9.16
C CYS A 43 14.61 -6.11 9.04
N TYR A 44 14.27 -5.37 10.10
CA TYR A 44 14.49 -3.92 10.11
C TYR A 44 15.98 -3.56 10.10
N LYS A 45 16.83 -4.29 10.83
CA LYS A 45 18.29 -4.11 10.78
C LYS A 45 18.85 -4.38 9.38
N ASP A 46 18.34 -5.40 8.70
CA ASP A 46 18.73 -5.69 7.31
C ASP A 46 18.32 -4.57 6.37
N TRP A 47 17.14 -3.97 6.57
CA TRP A 47 16.72 -2.78 5.85
C TRP A 47 17.69 -1.61 6.07
N ILE A 48 18.12 -1.34 7.31
CA ILE A 48 19.09 -0.25 7.56
C ILE A 48 20.37 -0.47 6.76
N ALA A 49 20.93 -1.69 6.77
CA ALA A 49 22.12 -2.01 5.99
C ALA A 49 21.91 -1.84 4.48
N MET A 50 20.74 -2.24 3.96
CA MET A 50 20.37 -2.03 2.55
C MET A 50 20.23 -0.55 2.22
N SER A 51 19.59 0.22 3.10
CA SER A 51 19.31 1.63 2.88
C SER A 51 20.57 2.49 2.81
N VAL A 52 21.61 2.13 3.57
CA VAL A 52 22.94 2.75 3.45
C VAL A 52 23.54 2.49 2.06
N LYS A 53 23.44 1.26 1.53
CA LYS A 53 23.89 0.94 0.17
C LYS A 53 23.10 1.75 -0.86
N LEU A 54 21.77 1.80 -0.73
CA LEU A 54 20.90 2.57 -1.59
C LEU A 54 21.32 4.06 -1.65
N VAL A 55 21.59 4.66 -0.48
CA VAL A 55 22.03 6.05 -0.39
C VAL A 55 23.37 6.27 -1.09
N ASN A 56 24.33 5.37 -0.89
CA ASN A 56 25.65 5.49 -1.47
C ASN A 56 25.65 5.30 -3.00
N GLU A 57 24.97 4.26 -3.49
CA GLU A 57 24.95 3.90 -4.91
C GLU A 57 24.14 4.90 -5.74
N LEU A 58 22.99 5.34 -5.25
CA LEU A 58 22.14 6.31 -5.95
C LEU A 58 22.53 7.77 -5.67
N ARG A 59 23.53 8.00 -4.80
CA ARG A 59 23.86 9.32 -4.22
C ARG A 59 22.60 10.03 -3.73
N LEU A 60 21.75 9.28 -3.03
CA LEU A 60 20.43 9.73 -2.62
C LEU A 60 20.57 10.76 -1.50
N ASP A 61 20.02 11.96 -1.71
CA ASP A 61 19.92 12.96 -0.66
C ASP A 61 18.65 12.72 0.17
N THR A 62 18.81 12.17 1.37
CA THR A 62 17.69 11.93 2.30
C THR A 62 17.20 13.19 3.01
N THR A 63 17.78 14.35 2.73
CA THR A 63 17.31 15.65 3.23
C THR A 63 16.35 16.32 2.25
N ASP A 64 16.46 16.01 0.95
CA ASP A 64 15.54 16.46 -0.08
C ASP A 64 14.22 15.66 -0.06
N PRO A 65 13.05 16.29 -0.22
CA PRO A 65 11.76 15.58 -0.24
C PRO A 65 11.68 14.44 -1.26
N ARG A 66 12.25 14.58 -2.46
CA ARG A 66 12.22 13.51 -3.48
C ARG A 66 13.08 12.32 -3.06
N GLY A 67 14.23 12.60 -2.45
CA GLY A 67 15.10 11.55 -1.94
C GLY A 67 14.47 10.81 -0.75
N GLN A 68 13.77 11.54 0.13
CA GLN A 68 12.96 10.93 1.20
C GLN A 68 11.87 10.03 0.66
N GLU A 69 11.11 10.48 -0.34
CA GLU A 69 10.07 9.68 -0.98
C GLU A 69 10.62 8.39 -1.59
N LEU A 70 11.75 8.46 -2.31
CA LEU A 70 12.37 7.26 -2.89
C LEU A 70 12.89 6.32 -1.80
N TRP A 71 13.54 6.84 -0.76
CA TRP A 71 14.02 6.04 0.36
C TRP A 71 12.87 5.31 1.07
N LEU A 72 11.76 6.02 1.32
CA LEU A 72 10.56 5.46 1.94
C LEU A 72 9.89 4.42 1.05
N LYS A 73 9.82 4.66 -0.28
CA LYS A 73 9.29 3.70 -1.24
C LYS A 73 10.11 2.40 -1.23
N GLN A 74 11.44 2.52 -1.28
CA GLN A 74 12.32 1.34 -1.23
C GLN A 74 12.22 0.60 0.10
N MET A 75 12.05 1.32 1.22
CA MET A 75 11.81 0.70 2.53
C MET A 75 10.53 -0.14 2.52
N LYS A 76 9.42 0.46 2.03
CA LYS A 76 8.13 -0.21 1.96
C LYS A 76 8.22 -1.49 1.13
N ILE A 77 8.84 -1.40 -0.05
CA ILE A 77 9.07 -2.56 -0.92
C ILE A 77 9.94 -3.62 -0.20
N PHE A 78 11.06 -3.21 0.40
CA PHE A 78 11.97 -4.14 1.05
C PHE A 78 11.32 -4.88 2.22
N LEU A 79 10.51 -4.18 3.02
CA LEU A 79 9.85 -4.72 4.21
C LEU A 79 8.49 -5.37 3.91
N ASN A 80 8.08 -5.45 2.64
CA ASN A 80 6.74 -5.88 2.23
C ASN A 80 5.60 -5.03 2.87
N LEU A 81 5.88 -3.76 3.15
CA LEU A 81 4.91 -2.76 3.66
C LEU A 81 4.34 -1.90 2.53
N ASP A 82 4.69 -2.19 1.28
CA ASP A 82 4.08 -1.48 0.16
C ASP A 82 2.64 -1.97 -0.01
N GLU A 83 1.71 -1.01 0.01
CA GLU A 83 0.29 -1.23 -0.31
C GLU A 83 0.13 -1.84 -1.72
N SER A 84 1.17 -1.83 -2.56
CA SER A 84 1.19 -2.49 -3.88
C SER A 84 1.24 -4.03 -3.84
N SER A 85 1.28 -4.66 -2.67
CA SER A 85 0.89 -6.07 -2.55
C SER A 85 -0.61 -6.29 -2.79
N ASP A 86 -1.38 -5.19 -2.93
CA ASP A 86 -2.73 -5.22 -3.45
C ASP A 86 -2.77 -6.04 -4.77
N PRO A 87 -3.46 -7.20 -4.77
CA PRO A 87 -3.63 -8.00 -5.97
C PRO A 87 -4.25 -7.20 -7.13
N TRP A 88 -4.93 -6.09 -6.88
CA TRP A 88 -5.56 -5.24 -7.86
C TRP A 88 -4.72 -4.02 -8.26
N ALA A 89 -3.68 -3.65 -7.51
CA ALA A 89 -2.79 -2.55 -7.88
C ALA A 89 -2.08 -2.79 -9.23
N ARG A 90 -1.89 -4.04 -9.64
CA ARG A 90 -1.41 -4.40 -10.99
C ARG A 90 -2.32 -3.93 -12.14
N HIS A 91 -3.54 -3.55 -11.81
CA HIS A 91 -4.56 -3.04 -12.73
C HIS A 91 -4.73 -1.52 -12.66
N LEU A 92 -3.91 -0.80 -11.90
CA LEU A 92 -3.89 0.66 -11.93
C LEU A 92 -3.66 1.18 -13.35
N ASP A 93 -4.39 2.23 -13.69
CA ASP A 93 -4.48 2.89 -14.99
C ASP A 93 -4.95 1.98 -16.14
N LYS A 94 -5.56 0.82 -15.82
CA LYS A 94 -6.11 -0.11 -16.81
C LYS A 94 -7.62 -0.19 -16.72
N ARG A 95 -8.25 -0.46 -17.86
CA ARG A 95 -9.67 -0.81 -17.93
C ARG A 95 -9.86 -2.21 -17.35
N VAL A 96 -10.78 -2.34 -16.41
CA VAL A 96 -11.06 -3.54 -15.65
C VAL A 96 -12.55 -3.85 -15.64
N VAL A 97 -12.88 -5.13 -15.57
CA VAL A 97 -14.19 -5.62 -15.18
C VAL A 97 -14.15 -5.91 -13.69
N VAL A 98 -15.05 -5.28 -12.94
CA VAL A 98 -15.17 -5.42 -11.49
C VAL A 98 -16.46 -6.17 -11.20
N GLU A 99 -16.36 -7.31 -10.53
CA GLU A 99 -17.52 -8.02 -9.99
C GLU A 99 -17.76 -7.55 -8.56
N THR A 100 -18.93 -6.96 -8.31
CA THR A 100 -19.33 -6.51 -6.98
C THR A 100 -19.98 -7.64 -6.18
N ALA A 101 -19.98 -7.52 -4.85
CA ALA A 101 -20.51 -8.54 -3.94
C ALA A 101 -22.01 -8.83 -4.16
N ASP A 102 -22.74 -7.90 -4.79
CA ASP A 102 -24.13 -8.07 -5.21
C ASP A 102 -24.29 -8.88 -6.52
N GLY A 103 -23.20 -9.40 -7.08
CA GLY A 103 -23.18 -10.25 -8.28
C GLY A 103 -23.29 -9.47 -9.59
N ARG A 104 -23.15 -8.14 -9.57
CA ARG A 104 -23.11 -7.31 -10.78
C ARG A 104 -21.68 -7.17 -11.28
N SER A 105 -21.54 -7.04 -12.59
CA SER A 105 -20.26 -6.72 -13.23
C SER A 105 -20.34 -5.34 -13.86
N ILE A 106 -19.35 -4.51 -13.58
CA ILE A 106 -19.19 -3.18 -14.17
C ILE A 106 -17.84 -3.09 -14.87
N THR A 107 -17.75 -2.29 -15.92
CA THR A 107 -16.47 -1.98 -16.56
C THR A 107 -16.05 -0.58 -16.19
N ALA A 108 -14.83 -0.39 -15.70
CA ALA A 108 -14.31 0.93 -15.33
C ALA A 108 -12.78 0.96 -15.44
N THR A 109 -12.18 2.15 -15.45
CA THR A 109 -10.72 2.31 -15.36
C THR A 109 -10.31 2.42 -13.90
N LEU A 110 -9.47 1.53 -13.40
CA LEU A 110 -8.98 1.62 -12.02
C LEU A 110 -7.93 2.72 -11.93
N ILE A 111 -8.22 3.81 -11.22
CA ILE A 111 -7.34 4.99 -11.11
C ILE A 111 -6.74 5.17 -9.70
N GLY A 112 -7.23 4.42 -8.72
CA GLY A 112 -6.69 4.45 -7.37
C GLY A 112 -7.03 3.18 -6.61
N ALA A 113 -6.10 2.70 -5.82
CA ALA A 113 -6.28 1.54 -4.96
C ALA A 113 -5.65 1.86 -3.60
N ASP A 114 -6.50 2.05 -2.59
CA ASP A 114 -6.10 2.31 -1.21
C ASP A 114 -6.48 1.12 -0.31
N ASP A 115 -6.11 1.15 0.97
CA ASP A 115 -6.33 0.05 1.91
C ASP A 115 -7.80 -0.36 2.09
N HIS A 116 -8.76 0.54 1.83
CA HIS A 116 -10.17 0.33 2.13
C HIS A 116 -11.09 0.47 0.92
N ARG A 117 -10.63 1.14 -0.14
CA ARG A 117 -11.43 1.50 -1.31
C ARG A 117 -10.62 1.38 -2.60
N LEU A 118 -11.33 1.06 -3.67
CA LEU A 118 -10.86 1.24 -5.03
C LEU A 118 -11.57 2.43 -5.66
N THR A 119 -10.81 3.27 -6.34
CA THR A 119 -11.30 4.43 -7.09
C THR A 119 -11.22 4.13 -8.58
N PHE A 120 -12.32 4.35 -9.28
CA PHE A 120 -12.38 4.15 -10.72
C PHE A 120 -12.90 5.39 -11.44
N SER A 121 -12.66 5.45 -12.75
CA SER A 121 -13.22 6.40 -13.71
C SER A 121 -13.86 5.67 -14.88
N ASP A 122 -14.56 6.42 -15.74
CA ASP A 122 -15.10 5.92 -17.01
C ASP A 122 -15.99 4.69 -16.85
N PHE A 123 -16.82 4.70 -15.80
CA PHE A 123 -17.77 3.63 -15.50
C PHE A 123 -18.73 3.41 -16.66
N ASP A 124 -18.82 2.17 -17.09
CA ASP A 124 -19.74 1.66 -18.09
C ASP A 124 -20.54 0.51 -17.46
N GLY A 125 -21.83 0.75 -17.24
CA GLY A 125 -22.74 -0.17 -16.58
C GLY A 125 -23.60 0.45 -15.46
N PRO A 126 -24.43 -0.36 -14.79
CA PRO A 126 -25.28 0.10 -13.70
C PRO A 126 -24.45 0.43 -12.44
N VAL A 127 -24.84 1.46 -11.71
CA VAL A 127 -24.20 1.84 -10.44
C VAL A 127 -24.37 0.71 -9.41
N PRO A 128 -23.28 0.10 -8.90
CA PRO A 128 -23.37 -0.98 -7.93
C PRO A 128 -23.69 -0.46 -6.51
N ALA A 129 -24.12 -1.38 -5.63
CA ALA A 129 -24.40 -1.03 -4.24
C ALA A 129 -23.10 -0.60 -3.51
N GLY A 130 -23.17 0.48 -2.71
CA GLY A 130 -22.01 1.02 -2.00
C GLY A 130 -21.12 1.96 -2.83
N PHE A 131 -21.56 2.34 -4.03
CA PHE A 131 -20.88 3.31 -4.88
C PHE A 131 -20.96 4.73 -4.30
N GLU A 132 -19.79 5.34 -4.09
CA GLU A 132 -19.68 6.75 -3.73
C GLU A 132 -19.19 7.55 -4.93
N VAL A 133 -20.01 8.52 -5.37
CA VAL A 133 -19.68 9.42 -6.47
C VAL A 133 -18.48 10.29 -6.07
N GLY A 134 -17.42 10.27 -6.87
CA GLY A 134 -16.25 11.10 -6.67
C GLY A 134 -16.46 12.54 -7.15
N GLY A 135 -15.52 13.44 -6.82
CA GLY A 135 -15.62 14.87 -7.14
C GLY A 135 -15.65 15.21 -8.64
N ASN A 136 -15.33 14.27 -9.54
CA ASN A 136 -15.35 14.45 -10.99
C ASN A 136 -16.48 13.63 -11.64
N LYS A 137 -17.03 14.13 -12.76
CA LYS A 137 -18.04 13.42 -13.56
C LYS A 137 -17.50 12.06 -14.01
N GLY A 138 -18.20 10.98 -13.63
CA GLY A 138 -17.85 9.62 -14.02
C GLY A 138 -16.71 9.00 -13.20
N ALA A 139 -16.28 9.64 -12.12
CA ALA A 139 -15.38 9.03 -11.13
C ALA A 139 -16.19 8.58 -9.90
N GLY A 140 -15.77 7.50 -9.27
CA GLY A 140 -16.41 6.99 -8.07
C GLY A 140 -15.59 5.90 -7.40
N SER A 141 -15.89 5.65 -6.14
CA SER A 141 -15.14 4.72 -5.31
C SER A 141 -16.04 3.65 -4.73
N LEU A 142 -15.49 2.45 -4.59
CA LEU A 142 -16.14 1.30 -3.96
C LEU A 142 -15.28 0.80 -2.82
N ALA A 143 -15.92 0.43 -1.72
CA ALA A 143 -15.24 -0.24 -0.63
C ALA A 143 -14.76 -1.63 -1.09
N ARG A 144 -13.58 -2.06 -0.62
CA ARG A 144 -12.96 -3.31 -1.08
C ARG A 144 -13.75 -4.56 -0.69
N ASP A 145 -14.47 -4.51 0.43
CA ASP A 145 -15.39 -5.56 0.88
C ASP A 145 -16.62 -5.70 -0.03
N ALA A 146 -16.97 -4.66 -0.78
CA ALA A 146 -18.01 -4.68 -1.79
C ALA A 146 -17.52 -5.23 -3.15
N ILE A 147 -16.22 -5.53 -3.31
CA ILE A 147 -15.61 -6.01 -4.55
C ILE A 147 -15.17 -7.46 -4.37
N LYS A 148 -15.61 -8.32 -5.29
CA LYS A 148 -15.29 -9.75 -5.29
C LYS A 148 -14.08 -10.04 -6.17
N THR A 149 -14.05 -9.49 -7.38
CA THR A 149 -12.94 -9.68 -8.34
C THR A 149 -12.69 -8.41 -9.14
N VAL A 150 -11.44 -8.26 -9.60
CA VAL A 150 -11.03 -7.22 -10.56
C VAL A 150 -10.16 -7.90 -11.60
N GLU A 151 -10.64 -7.89 -12.84
CA GLU A 151 -9.97 -8.53 -13.99
C GLU A 151 -9.75 -7.50 -15.09
N PRO A 152 -8.71 -7.64 -15.93
CA PRO A 152 -8.52 -6.73 -17.05
C PRO A 152 -9.68 -6.86 -18.06
N ALA A 153 -10.23 -5.74 -18.51
CA ALA A 153 -11.16 -5.73 -19.62
C ALA A 153 -10.38 -6.01 -20.91
N ALA A 154 -10.80 -7.03 -21.67
CA ALA A 154 -10.21 -7.40 -22.95
C ALA A 154 -10.48 -6.36 -24.04
#